data_AF-A0A1I1SQZ6-F1
#
_entry.id   AF-A0A1I1SQZ6-F1
#
_cell.length_a   1.000
_cell.length_b   1.000
_cell.length_c   1.000
_cell.angle_alpha   90.00
_cell.angle_beta   90.00
_cell.angle_gamma   90.00
#
_symmetry.space_group_name_H-M   'P 1'
#
loop_
_entity.id
_entity.type
_entity.pdbx_description
1 polymer ?
#
loop_
_entity_poly.entity_id
_entity_poly.type
_entity_poly.pdbx_seq_one_letter_code
_entity_poly.pdbx_strand_id
1 'polypeptide(L)'
;MTTSIEGAPAGLVVADEQAAAVHFLVDEELYPLPAIYGAAYVFIDRCYVFLDRPEPARVRVVLTAKSGAAAPEALRALIGEFANELLSCAFRHQIAQDNRVLIETATMQALAGAMGQPSLDDLAKFDFRDQGFDDPLGIAMSWEEKHGRKSPKPESEGAP
;
A
#
# COMPACT_ATOMS: atom_id res chain seq x y z
N MET A 1 -34.31 15.34 -18.90
CA MET A 1 -34.32 16.67 -18.24
C MET A 1 -33.38 16.54 -17.06
N THR A 2 -32.30 17.33 -17.03
CA THR A 2 -31.26 17.21 -16.01
C THR A 2 -31.64 18.01 -14.77
N THR A 3 -31.65 17.37 -13.60
CA THR A 3 -32.11 17.99 -12.36
C THR A 3 -31.04 17.88 -11.27
N SER A 4 -30.77 18.98 -10.58
CA SER A 4 -29.98 18.97 -9.34
C SER A 4 -30.73 18.21 -8.26
N ILE A 5 -30.03 17.39 -7.49
CA ILE A 5 -30.63 16.53 -6.45
C ILE A 5 -30.62 17.25 -5.11
N GLU A 6 -31.77 17.26 -4.42
CA GLU A 6 -31.89 17.84 -3.08
C GLU A 6 -30.94 17.15 -2.08
N GLY A 7 -30.12 17.93 -1.39
CA GLY A 7 -29.10 17.44 -0.45
C GLY A 7 -27.75 17.10 -1.07
N ALA A 8 -27.61 17.14 -2.40
CA ALA A 8 -26.31 17.10 -3.07
C ALA A 8 -25.80 18.52 -3.34
N PRO A 9 -24.47 18.77 -3.30
CA PRO A 9 -23.94 20.08 -3.65
C PRO A 9 -24.32 20.45 -5.09
N ALA A 10 -24.86 21.66 -5.26
CA ALA A 10 -25.29 22.13 -6.58
C ALA A 10 -24.12 22.13 -7.58
N GLY A 11 -24.36 21.56 -8.76
CA GLY A 11 -23.36 21.49 -9.84
C GLY A 11 -22.36 20.34 -9.74
N LEU A 12 -22.27 19.63 -8.61
CA LEU A 12 -21.39 18.45 -8.50
C LEU A 12 -22.07 17.16 -8.93
N VAL A 13 -23.39 17.07 -8.77
CA VAL A 13 -24.17 15.89 -9.16
C VAL A 13 -25.46 16.30 -9.86
N VAL A 14 -25.75 15.65 -10.98
CA VAL A 14 -26.95 15.86 -11.78
C VAL A 14 -27.53 14.52 -12.21
N ALA A 15 -28.84 14.36 -12.08
CA ALA A 15 -29.55 13.19 -12.61
C ALA A 15 -30.25 13.54 -13.94
N ASP A 16 -30.14 12.68 -14.94
CA ASP A 16 -30.91 12.73 -16.19
C ASP A 16 -31.84 11.52 -16.29
N GLU A 17 -33.10 11.76 -15.98
CA GLU A 17 -34.15 10.72 -16.01
C GLU A 17 -34.41 10.18 -17.41
N GLN A 18 -34.21 10.99 -18.47
CA GLN A 18 -34.46 10.55 -19.84
C GLN A 18 -33.39 9.58 -20.33
N ALA A 19 -32.15 9.83 -19.93
CA ALA A 19 -31.03 8.94 -20.23
C ALA A 19 -30.89 7.80 -19.21
N ALA A 20 -31.68 7.80 -18.12
CA ALA A 20 -31.47 6.95 -16.94
C ALA A 20 -30.02 7.03 -16.43
N ALA A 21 -29.48 8.26 -16.35
CA ALA A 21 -28.07 8.52 -16.08
C ALA A 21 -27.87 9.45 -14.88
N VAL A 22 -26.72 9.31 -14.23
CA VAL A 22 -26.23 10.24 -13.20
C VAL A 22 -24.85 10.74 -13.58
N HIS A 23 -24.63 12.03 -13.39
CA HIS A 23 -23.40 12.73 -13.74
C HIS A 23 -22.77 13.29 -12.48
N PHE A 24 -21.50 12.98 -12.27
CA PHE A 24 -20.68 13.54 -11.19
C PHE A 24 -19.57 14.38 -11.78
N LEU A 25 -19.23 15.49 -11.12
CA LEU A 25 -18.00 16.22 -11.34
C LEU A 25 -17.14 16.08 -10.09
N VAL A 26 -16.06 15.31 -10.19
CA VAL A 26 -15.23 14.89 -9.05
C VAL A 26 -13.92 15.67 -9.07
N ASP A 27 -13.52 16.18 -7.91
CA ASP A 27 -12.23 16.83 -7.70
C ASP A 27 -11.12 15.80 -7.48
N GLU A 28 -10.07 15.83 -8.29
CA GLU A 28 -8.95 14.88 -8.20
C GLU A 28 -8.05 15.12 -6.98
N GLU A 29 -8.07 16.31 -6.37
CA GLU A 29 -7.33 16.57 -5.13
C GLU A 29 -7.99 15.89 -3.92
N LEU A 30 -9.32 15.80 -3.91
CA LEU A 30 -10.09 15.14 -2.85
C LEU A 30 -10.24 13.64 -3.08
N TYR A 31 -10.46 13.26 -4.34
CA TYR A 31 -10.67 11.88 -4.74
C TYR A 31 -9.71 11.54 -5.88
N PRO A 32 -8.54 10.94 -5.58
CA PRO A 32 -7.51 10.72 -6.58
C PRO A 32 -7.98 9.74 -7.66
N LEU A 33 -7.41 9.84 -8.86
CA LEU A 33 -7.81 9.05 -10.03
C LEU A 33 -7.93 7.52 -9.77
N PRO A 34 -7.05 6.86 -8.99
CA PRO A 34 -7.22 5.44 -8.65
C PRO A 34 -8.50 5.15 -7.85
N ALA A 35 -8.93 6.08 -6.98
CA ALA A 35 -10.16 5.94 -6.23
C ALA A 35 -11.40 6.09 -7.13
N ILE A 36 -11.35 7.05 -8.06
CA ILE A 36 -12.41 7.24 -9.07
C ILE A 36 -12.56 5.99 -9.93
N TYR A 37 -11.45 5.45 -10.44
CA TYR A 37 -11.48 4.21 -11.22
C TYR A 37 -11.97 3.01 -10.43
N GLY A 38 -11.50 2.84 -9.19
CA GLY A 38 -11.95 1.76 -8.32
C GLY A 38 -13.46 1.82 -8.06
N ALA A 39 -13.99 3.00 -7.76
CA ALA A 39 -15.42 3.16 -7.52
C ALA A 39 -16.24 2.95 -8.80
N ALA A 40 -15.82 3.53 -9.91
CA ALA A 40 -16.47 3.37 -11.21
C ALA A 40 -16.54 1.90 -11.65
N TYR A 41 -15.48 1.12 -11.39
CA TYR A 41 -15.41 -0.29 -11.77
C TYR A 41 -16.50 -1.15 -11.10
N VAL A 42 -16.90 -0.82 -9.86
CA VAL A 42 -17.93 -1.58 -9.12
C VAL A 42 -19.30 -1.53 -9.80
N PHE A 43 -19.56 -0.55 -10.67
CA PHE A 43 -20.86 -0.36 -11.31
C PHE A 43 -20.93 -0.88 -12.75
N ILE A 44 -19.84 -1.40 -13.32
CA ILE A 44 -19.79 -1.79 -14.74
C ILE A 44 -20.71 -2.97 -15.08
N ASP A 45 -21.15 -3.75 -14.09
CA ASP A 45 -22.08 -4.86 -14.26
C ASP A 45 -23.48 -4.34 -14.64
N ARG A 46 -23.96 -3.29 -13.95
CA ARG A 46 -25.32 -2.73 -14.08
C ARG A 46 -25.41 -1.35 -14.73
N CYS A 47 -24.28 -0.66 -14.93
CA CYS A 47 -24.19 0.65 -15.58
C CYS A 47 -23.22 0.62 -16.77
N TYR A 48 -23.53 1.42 -17.79
CA TYR A 48 -22.50 1.92 -18.69
C TYR A 48 -21.78 3.07 -17.99
N VAL A 49 -20.46 2.99 -17.94
CA VAL A 49 -19.61 3.97 -17.26
C VAL A 49 -18.84 4.76 -18.30
N PHE A 50 -18.96 6.08 -18.24
CA PHE A 50 -18.17 7.00 -19.05
C PHE A 50 -17.37 7.93 -18.15
N LEU A 51 -16.08 8.05 -18.44
CA LEU A 51 -15.13 8.89 -17.72
C LEU A 51 -14.47 9.82 -18.71
N ASP A 52 -14.47 11.10 -18.40
CA ASP A 52 -13.65 12.09 -19.11
C ASP A 52 -13.25 13.24 -18.20
N ARG A 53 -12.49 14.19 -18.75
CA ARG A 53 -11.93 15.32 -18.00
C ARG A 53 -12.33 16.62 -18.70
N PRO A 54 -13.49 17.21 -18.35
CA PRO A 54 -13.93 18.47 -18.95
C PRO A 54 -13.06 19.67 -18.52
N GLU A 55 -12.46 19.60 -17.33
CA GLU A 55 -11.61 20.66 -16.76
C GLU A 55 -10.36 20.05 -16.09
N PRO A 56 -9.23 20.78 -15.98
CA PRO A 56 -8.06 20.31 -15.23
C PRO A 56 -8.44 19.92 -13.79
N ALA A 57 -7.91 18.79 -13.31
CA ALA A 57 -8.18 18.23 -11.97
C ALA A 57 -9.65 17.93 -11.66
N ARG A 58 -10.53 17.90 -12.67
CA ARG A 58 -11.95 17.55 -12.53
C ARG A 58 -12.30 16.40 -13.45
N VAL A 59 -12.63 15.25 -12.89
CA VAL A 59 -13.10 14.10 -13.66
C VAL A 59 -14.62 14.09 -13.66
N ARG A 60 -15.21 14.00 -14.85
CA ARG A 60 -16.63 13.72 -14.97
C ARG A 60 -16.84 12.22 -15.04
N VAL A 61 -17.74 11.74 -14.19
CA VAL A 61 -18.20 10.35 -14.15
C VAL A 61 -19.66 10.30 -14.55
N VAL A 62 -19.99 9.51 -15.55
CA VAL A 62 -21.38 9.27 -15.96
C VAL A 62 -21.71 7.80 -15.80
N LEU A 63 -22.74 7.51 -15.01
CA LEU A 63 -23.28 6.16 -14.84
C LEU A 63 -24.66 6.11 -15.48
N THR A 64 -24.81 5.31 -16.52
CA THR A 64 -26.08 5.12 -17.24
C THR A 64 -26.62 3.73 -16.94
N ALA A 65 -27.83 3.62 -16.39
CA ALA A 65 -28.41 2.32 -16.04
C ALA A 65 -28.67 1.46 -17.28
N LYS A 66 -28.18 0.21 -17.28
CA LYS A 66 -28.37 -0.72 -18.41
C LYS A 66 -29.81 -1.19 -18.57
N SER A 67 -30.66 -1.03 -17.55
CA SER A 67 -32.10 -1.31 -17.62
C SER A 67 -32.86 -0.40 -18.60
N GLY A 68 -32.24 0.70 -19.06
CA GLY A 68 -32.81 1.63 -20.05
C GLY A 68 -33.82 2.63 -19.48
N ALA A 69 -34.39 2.37 -18.31
CA ALA A 69 -35.18 3.31 -17.53
C ALA A 69 -34.86 3.17 -16.04
N ALA A 70 -34.87 4.28 -15.33
CA ALA A 70 -34.67 4.33 -13.89
C ALA A 70 -35.64 5.34 -13.27
N ALA A 71 -36.36 4.92 -12.23
CA ALA A 71 -37.17 5.83 -11.43
C ALA A 71 -36.27 6.89 -10.74
N PRO A 72 -36.78 8.09 -10.44
CA PRO A 72 -36.01 9.13 -9.76
C PRO A 72 -35.35 8.66 -8.45
N GLU A 73 -36.04 7.81 -7.69
CA GLU A 73 -35.56 7.21 -6.45
C GLU A 73 -34.40 6.25 -6.70
N ALA A 74 -34.42 5.52 -7.82
CA ALA A 74 -33.34 4.62 -8.22
C ALA A 74 -32.08 5.42 -8.62
N LEU A 75 -32.25 6.55 -9.32
CA LEU A 75 -31.13 7.44 -9.63
C LEU A 75 -30.56 8.07 -8.36
N ARG A 76 -31.41 8.48 -7.41
CA ARG A 76 -30.96 8.95 -6.09
C ARG A 76 -30.21 7.88 -5.32
N ALA A 77 -30.68 6.63 -5.33
CA ALA A 77 -29.98 5.51 -4.70
C ALA A 77 -28.62 5.28 -5.34
N LEU A 78 -28.56 5.25 -6.68
CA LEU A 78 -27.33 5.12 -7.45
C LEU A 78 -26.33 6.24 -7.10
N ILE A 79 -26.81 7.47 -6.87
CA ILE A 79 -25.98 8.58 -6.42
C ILE A 79 -25.33 8.29 -5.08
N GLY A 80 -26.14 7.88 -4.09
CA GLY A 80 -25.65 7.57 -2.75
C GLY A 80 -24.69 6.39 -2.74
N GLU A 81 -24.99 5.34 -3.51
CA GLU A 81 -24.12 4.17 -3.66
C GLU A 81 -22.77 4.55 -4.25
N PHE A 82 -22.74 5.32 -5.35
CA PHE A 82 -21.47 5.73 -5.95
C PHE A 82 -20.69 6.68 -5.05
N ALA A 83 -21.34 7.64 -4.39
CA ALA A 83 -20.67 8.56 -3.48
C ALA A 83 -20.02 7.82 -2.29
N ASN A 84 -20.72 6.86 -1.69
CA ASN A 84 -20.18 6.03 -0.62
C ASN A 84 -19.02 5.15 -1.10
N GLU A 85 -19.13 4.56 -2.28
CA GLU A 85 -18.05 3.73 -2.83
C GLU A 85 -16.82 4.59 -3.19
N LEU A 86 -17.02 5.79 -3.76
CA LEU A 86 -15.95 6.74 -4.05
C LEU A 86 -15.19 7.14 -2.79
N LEU A 87 -15.91 7.46 -1.71
CA LEU A 87 -15.32 7.74 -0.41
C LEU A 87 -14.55 6.53 0.13
N SER A 88 -15.14 5.33 0.04
CA SER A 88 -14.51 4.09 0.49
C SER A 88 -13.22 3.80 -0.28
N CYS A 89 -13.22 3.97 -1.60
CA CYS A 89 -12.06 3.84 -2.47
C CYS A 89 -10.97 4.86 -2.15
N ALA A 90 -11.33 6.13 -1.93
CA ALA A 90 -10.37 7.17 -1.55
C ALA A 90 -9.73 6.88 -0.19
N PHE A 91 -10.52 6.43 0.79
CA PHE A 91 -9.99 6.07 2.10
C PHE A 91 -9.08 4.85 2.04
N ARG A 92 -9.44 3.81 1.28
CA ARG A 92 -8.55 2.65 1.05
C ARG A 92 -7.25 3.06 0.36
N HIS A 93 -7.33 3.98 -0.62
CA HIS A 93 -6.15 4.52 -1.28
C HIS A 93 -5.25 5.25 -0.28
N GLN A 94 -5.82 6.13 0.55
CA GLN A 94 -5.10 6.87 1.57
C GLN A 94 -4.40 5.92 2.56
N ILE A 95 -5.13 4.94 3.12
CA ILE A 95 -4.56 3.93 4.02
C ILE A 95 -3.39 3.20 3.37
N ALA A 96 -3.52 2.81 2.09
CA ALA A 96 -2.46 2.12 1.38
C ALA A 96 -1.22 3.01 1.19
N GLN A 97 -1.39 4.31 0.93
CA GLN A 97 -0.29 5.25 0.83
C GLN A 97 0.39 5.47 2.20
N ASP A 98 -0.40 5.74 3.24
CA ASP A 98 0.11 6.01 4.60
C ASP A 98 0.87 4.82 5.18
N ASN A 99 0.43 3.61 4.85
CA ASN A 99 1.03 2.37 5.37
C ASN A 99 1.99 1.71 4.39
N ARG A 100 2.40 2.39 3.31
CA ARG A 100 3.22 1.80 2.23
C ARG A 100 4.48 1.11 2.77
N VAL A 101 5.26 1.80 3.61
CA VAL A 101 6.52 1.27 4.17
C VAL A 101 6.26 0.04 5.06
N LEU A 102 5.18 0.06 5.85
CA LEU A 102 4.80 -1.07 6.70
C LEU A 102 4.41 -2.28 5.85
N ILE A 103 3.62 -2.06 4.78
CA ILE A 103 3.21 -3.12 3.85
C ILE A 103 4.43 -3.71 3.15
N GLU A 104 5.32 -2.86 2.63
CA GLU A 104 6.56 -3.30 1.95
C GLU A 104 7.46 -4.09 2.91
N THR A 105 7.65 -3.60 4.13
CA THR A 105 8.47 -4.27 5.16
C THR A 105 7.89 -5.62 5.57
N ALA A 106 6.59 -5.68 5.87
CA ALA A 106 5.91 -6.91 6.23
C ALA A 106 5.96 -7.94 5.09
N THR A 107 5.77 -7.48 3.85
CA THR A 107 5.87 -8.33 2.65
C THR A 107 7.28 -8.88 2.47
N MET A 108 8.31 -8.03 2.63
CA MET A 108 9.70 -8.44 2.53
C MET A 108 10.09 -9.44 3.62
N GLN A 109 9.64 -9.21 4.86
CA GLN A 109 9.84 -10.16 5.97
C GLN A 109 9.14 -11.49 5.73
N ALA A 110 7.90 -11.48 5.25
CA ALA A 110 7.16 -12.70 4.91
C ALA A 110 7.85 -13.48 3.78
N LEU A 111 8.31 -12.80 2.74
CA LEU A 111 9.05 -13.42 1.64
C LEU A 111 10.38 -14.00 2.12
N ALA A 112 11.17 -13.23 2.87
CA ALA A 112 12.44 -13.69 3.42
C ALA A 112 12.26 -14.89 4.38
N GLY A 113 11.24 -14.85 5.25
CA GLY A 113 10.92 -15.97 6.13
C GLY A 113 10.47 -17.22 5.37
N ALA A 114 9.72 -17.07 4.29
CA ALA A 114 9.28 -18.17 3.43
C ALA A 114 10.43 -18.82 2.65
N MET A 115 11.49 -18.07 2.33
CA MET A 115 12.71 -18.61 1.70
C MET A 115 13.52 -19.52 2.64
N GLY A 116 13.16 -19.60 3.93
CA GLY A 116 13.83 -20.43 4.93
C GLY A 116 15.09 -19.77 5.49
N GLN A 117 15.62 -20.35 6.57
CA GLN A 117 16.94 -19.94 7.07
C GLN A 117 18.01 -20.35 6.04
N PRO A 118 19.06 -19.53 5.84
CA PRO A 118 20.19 -19.93 5.00
C PRO A 118 20.74 -21.28 5.48
N SER A 119 21.05 -22.16 4.53
CA SER A 119 21.62 -23.45 4.86
C SER A 119 23.03 -23.29 5.46
N LEU A 120 23.53 -24.33 6.13
CA LEU A 120 24.92 -24.34 6.62
C LEU A 120 25.93 -24.11 5.47
N ASP A 121 25.63 -24.59 4.26
CA ASP A 121 26.47 -24.39 3.08
C ASP A 121 26.43 -22.94 2.57
N ASP A 122 25.33 -22.22 2.75
CA ASP A 122 25.21 -20.80 2.40
C ASP A 122 25.99 -19.93 3.39
N LEU A 123 25.90 -20.27 4.68
CA LEU A 123 26.69 -19.62 5.73
C LEU A 123 28.19 -19.86 5.55
N ALA A 124 28.60 -21.06 5.15
CA ALA A 124 30.01 -21.39 4.91
C ALA A 124 30.62 -20.61 3.72
N LYS A 125 29.80 -20.21 2.75
CA LYS A 125 30.21 -19.40 1.60
C LYS A 125 30.15 -17.89 1.87
N PHE A 126 29.55 -17.49 2.98
CA PHE A 126 29.47 -16.08 3.36
C PHE A 126 30.83 -15.61 3.85
N ASP A 127 31.38 -14.58 3.19
CA ASP A 127 32.69 -14.06 3.56
C ASP A 127 32.57 -13.10 4.75
N PHE A 128 32.83 -13.62 5.96
CA PHE A 128 32.81 -12.85 7.21
C PHE A 128 34.06 -11.96 7.40
N ARG A 129 34.98 -11.92 6.43
CA ARG A 129 36.28 -11.26 6.60
C ARG A 129 36.22 -9.74 6.48
N ASP A 130 35.16 -9.16 5.90
CA ASP A 130 35.26 -7.78 5.41
C ASP A 130 34.88 -6.68 6.43
N GLN A 131 34.18 -6.95 7.55
CA GLN A 131 33.76 -5.87 8.49
C GLN A 131 33.64 -6.21 9.99
N GLY A 132 34.02 -7.40 10.47
CA GLY A 132 33.66 -7.85 11.83
C GLY A 132 34.78 -8.09 12.85
N PHE A 133 36.05 -8.09 12.44
CA PHE A 133 37.15 -8.60 13.27
C PHE A 133 38.32 -7.63 13.49
N ASP A 134 38.17 -6.36 13.10
CA ASP A 134 39.01 -5.36 13.74
C ASP A 134 38.55 -5.25 15.19
N ASP A 135 39.38 -5.74 16.11
CA ASP A 135 39.24 -5.60 17.55
C ASP A 135 40.12 -4.44 18.04
N PRO A 136 39.76 -3.18 17.73
CA PRO A 136 40.59 -2.01 18.07
C PRO A 136 40.76 -1.84 19.59
N LEU A 137 39.93 -2.51 20.39
CA LEU A 137 39.93 -2.44 21.85
C LEU A 137 40.55 -3.67 22.52
N GLY A 138 40.95 -4.70 21.76
CA GLY A 138 41.56 -5.92 22.31
C GLY A 138 40.63 -6.74 23.23
N ILE A 139 39.32 -6.62 23.06
CA ILE A 139 38.31 -7.28 23.91
C ILE A 139 37.94 -8.68 23.44
N ALA A 140 38.28 -9.07 22.22
CA ALA A 140 38.04 -10.38 21.65
C ALA A 140 39.12 -11.41 22.04
N MET A 141 39.63 -11.33 23.28
CA MET A 141 40.48 -12.38 23.84
C MET A 141 39.64 -13.54 24.36
N SER A 142 40.13 -14.76 24.20
CA SER A 142 39.47 -15.94 24.76
C SER A 142 39.53 -15.94 26.30
N TRP A 143 38.57 -16.62 26.94
CA TRP A 143 38.53 -16.73 28.39
C TRP A 143 39.79 -17.42 28.96
N GLU A 144 40.33 -18.41 28.24
CA GLU A 144 41.58 -19.08 28.61
C GLU A 144 42.80 -18.18 28.52
N GLU A 145 42.88 -17.25 27.57
CA GLU A 145 43.99 -16.29 27.51
C GLU A 145 43.90 -15.27 28.66
N LYS A 146 42.68 -14.87 29.04
CA LYS A 146 42.46 -13.89 30.11
C LYS A 146 42.61 -14.49 31.52
N HIS A 147 42.24 -15.76 31.71
CA HIS A 147 42.12 -16.38 33.03
C HIS A 147 42.76 -17.78 33.16
N GLY A 148 43.37 -18.31 32.10
CA GLY A 148 44.09 -19.57 32.12
C GLY A 148 45.34 -19.52 33.00
N ARG A 149 45.66 -20.66 33.63
CA ARG A 149 46.84 -20.78 34.50
C ARG A 149 48.11 -20.67 33.66
N LYS A 150 49.06 -19.83 34.09
CA LYS A 150 50.39 -19.73 33.46
C LYS A 150 51.09 -21.09 33.51
N SER A 151 51.52 -21.57 32.34
CA SER A 151 52.39 -22.75 32.25
C SER A 151 53.67 -22.54 33.08
N PRO A 152 54.13 -23.56 33.82
CA PRO A 152 55.31 -23.44 34.66
C PRO A 152 56.55 -23.16 33.80
N LYS A 153 57.39 -22.25 34.28
CA LYS A 153 58.66 -21.87 33.64
C LYS A 153 59.63 -23.06 33.73
N PRO A 154 60.30 -23.47 32.64
CA PRO A 154 61.27 -24.55 32.71
C PRO A 154 62.42 -24.12 33.64
N GLU A 155 62.72 -24.96 34.64
CA GLU A 155 63.89 -24.83 35.49
C GLU A 155 65.14 -24.88 34.61
N SER A 156 65.92 -23.80 34.61
CA SER A 156 67.28 -23.85 34.05
C SER A 156 68.12 -24.72 34.97
N GLU A 157 68.36 -25.97 34.56
CA GLU A 157 69.39 -26.84 35.12
C GLU A 157 70.71 -26.06 35.22
N GLY A 158 71.31 -26.10 36.41
CA GLY A 158 72.58 -25.46 36.67
C GLY A 158 73.79 -26.25 36.18
N ALA A 159 74.91 -25.54 36.23
CA ALA A 159 76.31 -25.99 36.24
C ALA A 159 76.96 -26.30 34.88
N PRO A 160 78.30 -26.15 34.75
CA PRO A 160 79.32 -25.90 35.78
C PRO A 160 79.93 -24.49 35.81
#